data_AF-A0A948IWK3-F1
#
_entry.id   AF-A0A948IWK3-F1
#
_cell.length_a   1.000
_cell.length_b   1.000
_cell.length_c   1.000
_cell.angle_alpha   90.00
_cell.angle_beta   90.00
_cell.angle_gamma   90.00
#
_symmetry.space_group_name_H-M   'P 1'
#
loop_
_entity.id
_entity.type
_entity.pdbx_description
1 polymer ?
#
loop_
_entity_poly.entity_id
_entity_poly.type
_entity_poly.pdbx_seq_one_letter_code
_entity_poly.pdbx_strand_id
1 'polypeptide(L)'
;MKTTLLRFADGLRASYWFLPTVMALGAVLLAGGMILLDTYAGSDWMDGLPWLYAARPDGARQVLSTVSASMITVAGTVFSVTIAAVVYASGQYGPRLLSNFMSDRGNQVTLGTFIATFVYCLLVLRTIRSADEAGAGAGFVPNLALLVGVALALCSIAVLIFFIHHVPSQLHINSVIEDVGEKLLKEIGARFPQFIGAPRPDDAGQDDASRVPATFKLDASEADGARRASVDAKRTGYLQIIDEQAIMAIARDQDLVLRLQYQPGDFVHVGRTLVEASPPERCDEETATLVAGAFAVGSRRTALQDLRFLVDELVEIAARALSPGVNDPFTAVTCLDWLGAALSDLAGRELPSHLRVDEDGALRVITHPVTFAGFMDRGFGALAQYCATDMVASLRFIRALGEVSLGCDDPARLRILDDHAVKLAVLARHGLHGCNQERVITRTDELRRALAEPDYKRRLRDSSAWLGGAA
;
A
#
# COMPACT_ATOMS: atom_id res chain seq x y z
N MET A 1 -18.00 -13.71 -2.33
CA MET A 1 -18.56 -12.54 -1.61
C MET A 1 -17.50 -11.83 -0.74
N LYS A 2 -16.71 -12.56 0.06
CA LYS A 2 -15.64 -12.00 0.91
C LYS A 2 -14.61 -11.16 0.14
N THR A 3 -14.14 -11.65 -1.00
CA THR A 3 -13.21 -10.95 -1.92
C THR A 3 -13.73 -9.60 -2.41
N THR A 4 -14.97 -9.56 -2.88
CA THR A 4 -15.60 -8.32 -3.35
C THR A 4 -15.81 -7.34 -2.20
N LEU A 5 -16.12 -7.84 -1.00
CA LEU A 5 -16.30 -7.03 0.20
C LEU A 5 -14.97 -6.47 0.71
N LEU A 6 -13.89 -7.26 0.70
CA LEU A 6 -12.54 -6.79 1.02
C LEU A 6 -12.07 -5.72 0.02
N ARG A 7 -12.26 -5.95 -1.29
CA ARG A 7 -11.98 -4.95 -2.32
C ARG A 7 -12.81 -3.68 -2.13
N PHE A 8 -14.09 -3.83 -1.81
CA PHE A 8 -14.97 -2.69 -1.57
C PHE A 8 -14.55 -1.91 -0.33
N ALA A 9 -14.24 -2.60 0.77
CA ALA A 9 -13.74 -1.98 2.00
C ALA A 9 -12.40 -1.27 1.78
N ASP A 10 -11.50 -1.86 1.01
CA ASP A 10 -10.23 -1.21 0.61
C ASP A 10 -10.49 0.01 -0.27
N GLY A 11 -11.39 -0.10 -1.25
CA GLY A 11 -11.82 1.03 -2.09
C GLY A 11 -12.48 2.16 -1.29
N LEU A 12 -13.23 1.85 -0.24
CA LEU A 12 -13.79 2.84 0.69
C LEU A 12 -12.70 3.51 1.54
N ARG A 13 -11.74 2.74 2.05
CA ARG A 13 -10.61 3.27 2.82
C ARG A 13 -9.69 4.15 1.97
N ALA A 14 -9.48 3.77 0.71
CA ALA A 14 -8.71 4.54 -0.26
C ALA A 14 -9.52 5.72 -0.86
N SER A 15 -10.81 5.84 -0.55
CA SER A 15 -11.65 6.93 -1.03
C SER A 15 -11.46 8.17 -0.17
N TYR A 16 -11.03 9.25 -0.81
CA TYR A 16 -10.90 10.56 -0.20
C TYR A 16 -12.20 11.09 0.45
N TRP A 17 -13.37 10.65 -0.03
CA TRP A 17 -14.68 11.18 0.40
C TRP A 17 -15.38 10.36 1.46
N PHE A 18 -14.96 9.11 1.67
CA PHE A 18 -15.70 8.19 2.52
C PHE A 18 -15.72 8.67 3.97
N LEU A 19 -14.55 8.95 4.55
CA LEU A 19 -14.45 9.42 5.93
C LEU A 19 -15.11 10.81 6.14
N PRO A 20 -14.89 11.83 5.27
CA PRO A 20 -15.65 13.08 5.36
C PRO A 20 -17.17 12.89 5.33
N THR A 21 -17.68 11.99 4.50
CA THR A 21 -19.12 11.71 4.41
C THR A 21 -19.65 11.09 5.71
N VAL A 22 -18.91 10.14 6.29
CA VAL A 22 -19.26 9.53 7.58
C VAL A 22 -19.26 10.58 8.70
N MET A 23 -18.26 11.48 8.73
CA MET A 23 -18.20 12.58 9.71
C MET A 23 -19.36 13.56 9.53
N ALA A 24 -19.72 13.91 8.29
CA ALA A 24 -20.86 14.78 8.00
C ALA A 24 -22.18 14.15 8.47
N LEU A 25 -22.41 12.86 8.19
CA LEU A 25 -23.56 12.11 8.70
C LEU A 25 -23.58 12.08 10.24
N GLY A 26 -22.41 11.88 10.87
CA GLY A 26 -22.25 11.99 12.31
C GLY A 26 -22.64 13.37 12.86
N ALA A 27 -22.26 14.45 12.17
CA ALA A 27 -22.68 15.81 12.49
C ALA A 27 -24.19 16.03 12.35
N VAL A 28 -24.85 15.41 11.36
CA VAL A 28 -26.33 15.44 11.25
C VAL A 28 -26.98 14.80 12.47
N LEU A 29 -26.52 13.60 12.86
CA LEU A 29 -27.05 12.89 14.02
C LEU A 29 -26.78 13.66 15.32
N LEU A 30 -25.57 14.22 15.46
CA LEU A 30 -25.20 15.04 16.61
C LEU A 30 -26.08 16.30 16.71
N ALA A 31 -26.31 17.00 15.60
CA ALA A 31 -27.19 18.16 15.57
C ALA A 31 -28.61 17.78 16.00
N GLY A 32 -29.18 16.73 15.41
CA GLY A 32 -30.51 16.23 15.78
C GLY A 32 -30.59 15.83 17.26
N GLY A 33 -29.59 15.13 17.78
CA GLY A 33 -29.50 14.73 19.18
C GLY A 33 -29.43 15.92 20.14
N MET A 34 -28.60 16.92 19.84
CA MET A 34 -28.46 18.13 20.67
C MET A 34 -29.72 18.99 20.63
N ILE A 35 -30.35 19.14 19.46
CA ILE A 35 -31.62 19.87 19.34
C ILE A 35 -32.72 19.18 20.15
N LEU A 36 -32.83 17.85 20.08
CA LEU A 36 -33.78 17.09 20.91
C LEU A 36 -33.49 17.29 22.39
N LEU A 37 -32.23 17.20 22.79
CA LEU A 37 -31.85 17.38 24.19
C LEU A 37 -32.17 18.80 24.69
N ASP A 38 -31.92 19.84 23.88
CA ASP A 38 -32.30 21.22 24.18
C ASP A 38 -33.82 21.37 24.36
N THR A 39 -34.64 20.65 23.57
CA THR A 39 -36.10 20.69 23.75
C THR A 39 -36.59 20.05 25.04
N TYR A 40 -35.86 19.08 25.61
CA TYR A 40 -36.23 18.41 26.86
C TYR A 40 -35.61 19.07 28.10
N ALA A 41 -34.35 19.49 28.03
CA ALA A 41 -33.59 20.02 29.17
C ALA A 41 -33.86 21.51 29.45
N GLY A 42 -34.32 22.27 28.44
CA GLY A 42 -34.52 23.72 28.57
C GLY A 42 -33.21 24.50 28.79
N SER A 43 -33.33 25.74 29.24
CA SER A 43 -32.20 26.66 29.47
C SER A 43 -31.78 26.81 30.94
N ASP A 44 -32.56 26.26 31.88
CA ASP A 44 -32.43 26.53 33.32
C ASP A 44 -31.09 26.07 33.92
N TRP A 45 -30.41 25.13 33.27
CA TRP A 45 -29.08 24.65 33.67
C TRP A 45 -27.97 25.71 33.52
N MET A 46 -28.19 26.75 32.73
CA MET A 46 -27.19 27.80 32.45
C MET A 46 -27.18 28.92 33.48
N ASP A 47 -28.25 29.08 34.28
CA ASP A 47 -28.38 30.19 35.24
C ASP A 47 -27.31 30.17 36.35
N GLY A 48 -26.59 29.05 36.51
CA GLY A 48 -25.48 28.89 37.47
C GLY A 48 -24.08 29.25 36.94
N LEU A 49 -23.90 29.57 35.66
CA LEU A 49 -22.59 29.82 35.03
C LEU A 49 -22.46 31.28 34.56
N PRO A 50 -21.67 32.13 35.25
CA PRO A 50 -21.61 33.59 35.00
C PRO A 50 -21.06 34.00 33.61
N TRP A 51 -20.48 33.06 32.87
CA TRP A 51 -19.87 33.27 31.56
C TRP A 51 -20.68 32.62 30.43
N LEU A 52 -21.72 31.85 30.77
CA LEU A 52 -22.51 31.05 29.84
C LEU A 52 -23.99 31.44 29.94
N TYR A 53 -24.33 32.68 29.61
CA TYR A 53 -25.72 33.14 29.55
C TYR A 53 -26.42 32.64 28.27
N ALA A 54 -27.73 32.43 28.36
CA ALA A 54 -28.57 32.07 27.20
C ALA A 54 -28.38 33.07 26.05
N ALA A 55 -27.97 32.56 24.89
CA ALA A 55 -27.75 33.41 23.73
C ALA A 55 -29.09 33.92 23.19
N ARG A 56 -29.16 35.21 22.83
CA ARG A 56 -30.31 35.75 22.10
C ARG A 56 -30.39 35.11 20.71
N PRO A 57 -31.59 34.91 20.13
CA PRO A 57 -31.77 34.28 18.82
C PRO A 57 -30.87 34.87 17.73
N ASP A 58 -30.78 36.20 17.66
CA ASP A 58 -29.97 36.88 16.63
C ASP A 58 -28.46 36.66 16.84
N GLY A 59 -28.00 36.67 18.09
CA GLY A 59 -26.60 36.38 18.42
C GLY A 59 -26.23 34.94 18.07
N ALA A 60 -27.08 33.98 18.42
CA ALA A 60 -26.88 32.57 18.09
C ALA A 60 -26.85 32.34 16.56
N ARG A 61 -27.78 32.97 15.83
CA ARG A 61 -27.80 32.93 14.35
C ARG A 61 -26.53 33.51 13.75
N GLN A 62 -26.08 34.66 14.26
CA GLN A 62 -24.87 35.30 13.77
C GLN A 62 -23.64 34.42 13.99
N VAL A 63 -23.46 33.86 15.19
CA VAL A 63 -22.34 32.95 15.50
C VAL A 63 -22.36 31.74 14.58
N LEU A 64 -23.48 31.01 14.49
CA LEU A 64 -23.57 29.81 13.66
C LEU A 64 -23.40 30.12 12.16
N SER A 65 -23.93 31.24 11.68
CA SER A 65 -23.76 31.69 10.29
C SER A 65 -22.30 32.04 9.99
N THR A 66 -21.64 32.79 10.88
CA THR A 66 -20.21 33.14 10.73
C THR A 66 -19.33 31.89 10.75
N VAL A 67 -19.55 30.96 11.69
CA VAL A 67 -18.82 29.69 11.76
C VAL A 67 -19.06 28.88 10.49
N SER A 68 -20.31 28.70 10.08
CA SER A 68 -20.68 27.97 8.87
C SER A 68 -19.98 28.54 7.62
N ALA A 69 -20.09 29.86 7.39
CA ALA A 69 -19.45 30.51 6.24
C ALA A 69 -17.91 30.40 6.27
N SER A 70 -17.30 30.51 7.44
CA SER A 70 -15.86 30.31 7.62
C SER A 70 -15.44 28.87 7.30
N MET A 71 -16.15 27.88 7.84
CA MET A 71 -15.81 26.46 7.67
C MET A 71 -15.92 25.99 6.22
N ILE A 72 -16.95 26.40 5.46
CA ILE A 72 -17.05 26.04 4.04
C ILE A 72 -15.93 26.68 3.21
N THR A 73 -15.53 27.90 3.56
CA THR A 73 -14.42 28.60 2.89
C THR A 73 -13.09 27.89 3.19
N VAL A 74 -12.83 27.54 4.44
CA VAL A 74 -11.63 26.80 4.85
C VAL A 74 -11.60 25.40 4.21
N ALA A 75 -12.74 24.70 4.15
CA ALA A 75 -12.83 23.42 3.45
C ALA A 75 -12.44 23.55 1.97
N GLY A 76 -12.90 24.61 1.31
CA GLY A 76 -12.53 24.92 -0.08
C GLY A 76 -11.04 25.18 -0.26
N THR A 77 -10.42 26.01 0.60
CA THR A 77 -8.98 26.30 0.51
C THR A 77 -8.12 25.07 0.78
N VAL A 78 -8.47 24.29 1.80
CA VAL A 78 -7.81 23.02 2.15
C VAL A 78 -7.88 22.06 0.96
N PHE A 79 -9.05 21.89 0.36
CA PHE A 79 -9.22 21.05 -0.83
C PHE A 79 -8.35 21.51 -2.00
N SER A 80 -8.31 22.82 -2.29
CA SER A 80 -7.46 23.37 -3.34
C SER A 80 -5.96 23.13 -3.08
N VAL A 81 -5.50 23.34 -1.85
CA VAL A 81 -4.10 23.09 -1.46
C VAL A 81 -3.76 21.60 -1.56
N THR A 82 -4.64 20.70 -1.09
CA THR A 82 -4.46 19.25 -1.21
C THR A 82 -4.34 18.82 -2.67
N ILE A 83 -5.20 19.31 -3.56
CA ILE A 83 -5.12 18.97 -5.00
C ILE A 83 -3.87 19.56 -5.66
N ALA A 84 -3.47 20.79 -5.31
CA ALA A 84 -2.23 21.37 -5.81
C ALA A 84 -1.00 20.53 -5.38
N ALA A 85 -0.97 20.10 -4.11
CA ALA A 85 0.06 19.21 -3.58
C ALA A 85 0.11 17.87 -4.32
N VAL A 86 -1.06 17.27 -4.60
CA VAL A 86 -1.19 16.07 -5.42
C VAL A 86 -0.59 16.24 -6.82
N VAL A 87 -0.96 17.32 -7.51
CA VAL A 87 -0.49 17.60 -8.87
C VAL A 87 1.03 17.79 -8.87
N TYR A 88 1.55 18.50 -7.88
CA TYR A 88 2.98 18.67 -7.69
C TYR A 88 3.70 17.33 -7.47
N ALA A 89 3.22 16.50 -6.53
CA ALA A 89 3.81 15.19 -6.24
C ALA A 89 3.75 14.24 -7.44
N SER A 90 2.62 14.15 -8.14
CA SER A 90 2.51 13.36 -9.38
C SER A 90 3.46 13.86 -10.47
N GLY A 91 3.61 15.18 -10.55
CA GLY A 91 4.50 15.87 -11.48
C GLY A 91 5.99 15.69 -11.17
N GLN A 92 6.36 15.43 -9.92
CA GLN A 92 7.76 15.23 -9.52
C GLN A 92 8.14 13.75 -9.38
N TYR A 93 7.24 12.91 -8.88
CA TYR A 93 7.62 11.60 -8.33
C TYR A 93 6.94 10.40 -9.02
N GLY A 94 5.82 10.62 -9.69
CA GLY A 94 5.16 9.59 -10.51
C GLY A 94 3.65 9.50 -10.25
N PRO A 95 2.85 9.12 -11.26
CA PRO A 95 1.40 9.01 -11.11
C PRO A 95 0.95 7.94 -10.11
N ARG A 96 1.78 6.95 -9.74
CA ARG A 96 1.38 5.90 -8.79
C ARG A 96 1.21 6.41 -7.35
N LEU A 97 1.98 7.44 -6.97
CA LEU A 97 1.93 8.09 -5.66
C LEU A 97 0.67 8.94 -5.42
N LEU A 98 -0.05 9.29 -6.49
CA LEU A 98 -1.37 9.94 -6.42
C LEU A 98 -2.33 9.18 -5.49
N SER A 99 -2.31 7.85 -5.58
CA SER A 99 -3.23 7.00 -4.81
C SER A 99 -2.94 7.04 -3.31
N ASN A 100 -1.66 7.12 -2.92
CA ASN A 100 -1.24 7.19 -1.53
C ASN A 100 -1.70 8.52 -0.89
N PHE A 101 -1.52 9.64 -1.59
CA PHE A 101 -1.91 10.95 -1.08
C PHE A 101 -3.43 11.10 -0.89
N MET A 102 -4.24 10.54 -1.79
CA MET A 102 -5.70 10.54 -1.68
C MET A 102 -6.22 9.61 -0.56
N SER A 103 -5.42 8.61 -0.17
CA SER A 103 -5.72 7.71 0.94
C SER A 103 -5.25 8.23 2.31
N ASP A 104 -4.63 9.42 2.34
CA ASP A 104 -4.11 9.99 3.58
C ASP A 104 -5.22 10.34 4.58
N ARG A 105 -5.13 9.78 5.80
CA ARG A 105 -6.13 9.97 6.84
C ARG A 105 -6.11 11.38 7.42
N GLY A 106 -4.96 12.04 7.48
CA GLY A 106 -4.86 13.42 7.98
C GLY A 106 -5.69 14.38 7.12
N ASN A 107 -5.53 14.29 5.81
CA ASN A 107 -6.30 15.06 4.83
C ASN A 107 -7.81 14.75 4.90
N GLN A 108 -8.18 13.47 5.00
CA GLN A 108 -9.58 13.05 5.11
C GLN A 108 -10.25 13.54 6.41
N VAL A 109 -9.59 13.42 7.57
CA VAL A 109 -10.10 13.92 8.86
C VAL A 109 -10.20 15.43 8.86
N THR A 110 -9.21 16.12 8.28
CA THR A 110 -9.19 17.58 8.18
C THR A 110 -10.41 18.08 7.38
N LEU A 111 -10.57 17.61 6.15
CA LEU A 111 -11.69 17.99 5.30
C LEU A 111 -13.03 17.60 5.93
N GLY A 112 -13.10 16.38 6.50
CA GLY A 112 -14.28 15.88 7.20
C GLY A 112 -14.68 16.74 8.39
N THR A 113 -13.72 17.26 9.17
CA THR A 113 -14.00 18.14 10.31
C THR A 113 -14.63 19.45 9.85
N PHE A 114 -14.09 20.11 8.83
CA PHE A 114 -14.65 21.37 8.32
C PHE A 114 -16.05 21.19 7.72
N ILE A 115 -16.25 20.13 6.93
CA ILE A 115 -17.57 19.82 6.35
C ILE A 115 -18.57 19.45 7.45
N ALA A 116 -18.17 18.64 8.44
CA ALA A 116 -19.04 18.25 9.55
C ALA A 116 -19.45 19.47 10.39
N THR A 117 -18.51 20.35 10.76
CA THR A 117 -18.82 21.57 11.52
C THR A 117 -19.73 22.52 10.72
N PHE A 118 -19.49 22.67 9.40
CA PHE A 118 -20.38 23.42 8.51
C PHE A 118 -21.81 22.86 8.50
N VAL A 119 -21.98 21.57 8.26
CA VAL A 119 -23.28 20.90 8.21
C VAL A 119 -23.99 21.00 9.56
N TYR A 120 -23.27 20.76 10.65
CA TYR A 120 -23.79 20.90 12.01
C TYR A 120 -24.34 22.31 12.25
N CYS A 121 -23.54 23.35 11.98
CA CYS A 121 -23.96 24.74 12.18
C CYS A 121 -25.18 25.12 11.34
N LEU A 122 -25.26 24.68 10.07
CA LEU A 122 -26.43 24.93 9.22
C LEU A 122 -27.70 24.27 9.74
N LEU A 123 -27.61 23.03 10.23
CA LEU A 123 -28.76 22.31 10.77
C LEU A 123 -29.28 22.95 12.05
N VAL A 124 -28.38 23.32 12.97
CA VAL A 124 -28.76 24.03 14.20
C VAL A 124 -29.33 25.41 13.88
N LEU A 125 -28.71 26.15 12.97
CA LEU A 125 -29.14 27.49 12.54
C LEU A 125 -30.61 27.48 12.05
N ARG A 126 -31.00 26.44 11.30
CA ARG A 126 -32.36 26.28 10.79
C ARG A 126 -33.42 26.15 11.89
N THR A 127 -33.04 25.72 13.09
CA THR A 127 -33.99 25.49 14.19
C THR A 127 -34.25 26.70 15.09
N ILE A 128 -33.42 27.75 14.99
CA ILE A 128 -33.55 28.97 15.80
C ILE A 128 -34.76 29.78 15.34
N ARG A 129 -35.71 30.03 16.24
CA ARG A 129 -36.94 30.81 15.99
C ARG A 129 -36.93 32.07 16.84
N SER A 130 -37.17 33.24 16.24
CA SER A 130 -37.40 34.47 17.00
C SER A 130 -38.82 34.51 17.55
N ALA A 131 -39.05 35.33 18.58
CA ALA A 131 -40.38 35.50 19.17
C ALA A 131 -41.41 36.04 18.15
N ASP A 132 -40.96 36.85 17.19
CA ASP A 132 -41.81 37.42 16.12
C ASP A 132 -42.22 36.39 15.07
N GLU A 133 -41.38 35.38 14.81
CA GLU A 133 -41.64 34.30 13.84
C GLU A 133 -42.50 33.18 14.43
N ALA A 134 -42.51 33.04 15.76
CA ALA A 134 -43.08 31.88 16.43
C ALA A 134 -44.58 31.99 16.74
N GLY A 135 -45.23 33.13 16.48
CA GLY A 135 -46.67 33.33 16.66
C GLY A 135 -47.16 32.95 18.07
N ALA A 136 -47.12 33.88 19.01
CA ALA A 136 -47.50 33.69 20.42
C ALA A 136 -46.69 32.63 21.22
N GLY A 137 -45.58 32.12 20.67
CA GLY A 137 -44.59 31.31 21.38
C GLY A 137 -43.34 32.10 21.78
N ALA A 138 -42.73 31.75 22.92
CA ALA A 138 -41.41 32.27 23.28
C ALA A 138 -40.36 31.83 22.23
N GLY A 139 -39.43 32.73 21.88
CA GLY A 139 -38.34 32.40 20.94
C GLY A 139 -37.55 31.18 21.41
N PHE A 140 -37.08 30.35 20.46
CA PHE A 140 -36.37 29.11 20.76
C PHE A 140 -34.92 29.20 20.27
N VAL A 141 -33.98 29.00 21.19
CA VAL A 141 -32.54 28.91 20.93
C VAL A 141 -32.01 27.63 21.57
N PRO A 142 -31.48 26.68 20.79
CA PRO A 142 -30.88 25.46 21.31
C PRO A 142 -29.46 25.79 21.83
N ASN A 143 -29.35 26.15 23.11
CA ASN A 143 -28.11 26.67 23.68
C ASN A 143 -27.04 25.58 23.82
N LEU A 144 -27.42 24.34 24.11
CA LEU A 144 -26.48 23.22 24.16
C LEU A 144 -25.93 22.92 22.75
N ALA A 145 -26.81 22.91 21.74
CA ALA A 145 -26.40 22.75 20.36
C ALA A 145 -25.48 23.89 19.90
N LEU A 146 -25.74 25.13 20.33
CA LEU A 146 -24.87 26.28 20.08
C LEU A 146 -23.49 26.09 20.72
N LEU A 147 -23.43 25.67 21.99
CA LEU A 147 -22.17 25.41 22.70
C LEU A 147 -21.32 24.36 21.98
N VAL A 148 -21.95 23.26 21.56
CA VAL A 148 -21.28 22.22 20.76
C VAL A 148 -20.80 22.78 19.42
N GLY A 149 -21.57 23.64 18.76
CA GLY A 149 -21.16 24.31 17.53
C GLY A 149 -19.90 25.18 17.70
N VAL A 150 -19.83 25.93 18.80
CA VAL A 150 -18.64 26.73 19.16
C VAL A 150 -17.45 25.82 19.48
N ALA A 151 -17.67 24.73 20.22
CA ALA A 151 -16.62 23.76 20.51
C ALA A 151 -16.07 23.11 19.24
N LEU A 152 -16.94 22.70 18.31
CA LEU A 152 -16.55 22.19 17.00
C LEU A 152 -15.75 23.22 16.19
N ALA A 153 -16.12 24.50 16.25
CA ALA A 153 -15.35 25.58 15.60
C ALA A 153 -13.94 25.72 16.18
N LEU A 154 -13.78 25.63 17.51
CA LEU A 154 -12.47 25.66 18.16
C LEU A 154 -11.62 24.41 17.78
N CYS A 155 -12.24 23.23 17.74
CA CYS A 155 -11.59 22.02 17.25
C CYS A 155 -11.14 22.17 15.79
N SER A 156 -11.97 22.77 14.93
CA SER A 156 -11.61 23.07 13.54
C SER A 156 -10.36 23.95 13.43
N ILE A 157 -10.17 24.93 14.33
CA ILE A 157 -8.94 25.76 14.34
C ILE A 157 -7.71 24.90 14.65
N ALA A 158 -7.78 24.00 15.65
CA ALA A 158 -6.69 23.10 15.95
C ALA A 158 -6.36 22.16 14.78
N VAL A 159 -7.39 21.64 14.12
CA VAL A 159 -7.26 20.79 12.91
C VAL A 159 -6.66 21.58 11.74
N LEU A 160 -6.98 22.86 11.59
CA LEU A 160 -6.36 23.72 10.58
C LEU A 160 -4.85 23.90 10.83
N ILE A 161 -4.45 24.13 12.08
CA ILE A 161 -3.03 24.23 12.45
C ILE A 161 -2.31 22.91 12.16
N PHE A 162 -2.93 21.78 12.51
CA PHE A 162 -2.43 20.45 12.15
C PHE A 162 -2.24 20.31 10.63
N PHE A 163 -3.24 20.68 9.83
CA PHE A 163 -3.18 20.58 8.37
C PHE A 163 -2.04 21.40 7.76
N ILE A 164 -1.80 22.61 8.27
CA ILE A 164 -0.71 23.48 7.81
C ILE A 164 0.65 22.83 8.02
N HIS A 165 0.82 22.00 9.05
CA HIS A 165 2.05 21.25 9.26
C HIS A 165 2.09 19.93 8.47
N HIS A 166 0.96 19.23 8.41
CA HIS A 166 0.82 17.89 7.84
C HIS A 166 1.07 17.84 6.33
N VAL A 167 0.47 18.75 5.56
CA VAL A 167 0.61 18.71 4.09
C VAL A 167 2.06 18.95 3.63
N PRO A 168 2.79 19.96 4.12
CA PRO A 168 4.19 20.14 3.76
C PRO A 168 5.08 18.97 4.20
N SER A 169 4.86 18.37 5.38
CA SER A 169 5.67 17.23 5.83
C SER A 169 5.51 15.98 4.96
N GLN A 170 4.33 15.82 4.33
CA GLN A 170 4.08 14.75 3.37
C GLN A 170 4.62 15.03 1.96
N LEU A 171 4.96 16.28 1.66
CA LEU A 171 5.58 16.66 0.39
C LEU A 171 7.10 16.44 0.37
N HIS A 172 7.73 16.22 1.53
CA HIS A 172 9.13 15.83 1.56
C HIS A 172 9.29 14.42 1.00
N ILE A 173 10.07 14.30 -0.08
CA ILE A 173 10.34 13.03 -0.78
C ILE A 173 10.79 11.90 0.14
N ASN A 174 11.60 12.21 1.15
CA ASN A 174 12.09 11.23 2.09
C ASN A 174 10.95 10.55 2.87
N SER A 175 9.91 11.31 3.26
CA SER A 175 8.74 10.77 3.96
C SER A 175 7.96 9.79 3.07
N VAL A 176 7.79 10.12 1.78
CA VAL A 176 7.07 9.25 0.83
C VAL A 176 7.84 7.95 0.58
N ILE A 177 9.16 8.05 0.40
CA ILE A 177 10.03 6.89 0.20
C ILE A 177 10.03 6.02 1.46
N GLU A 178 10.11 6.64 2.64
CA GLU A 178 10.03 5.97 3.94
C GLU A 178 8.69 5.24 4.11
N ASP A 179 7.56 5.89 3.88
CA ASP A 179 6.23 5.28 3.99
C ASP A 179 6.10 4.04 3.08
N VAL A 180 6.59 4.11 1.83
CA VAL A 180 6.57 2.97 0.90
C VAL A 180 7.53 1.86 1.36
N GLY A 181 8.73 2.23 1.81
CA GLY A 181 9.76 1.31 2.30
C GLY A 181 9.36 0.57 3.57
N GLU A 182 8.83 1.27 4.58
CA GLU A 182 8.29 0.68 5.80
C GLU A 182 7.13 -0.26 5.51
N LYS A 183 6.22 0.15 4.61
CA LYS A 183 5.10 -0.70 4.19
C LYS A 183 5.59 -1.97 3.51
N LEU A 184 6.63 -1.89 2.66
CA LEU A 184 7.24 -3.05 2.01
C LEU A 184 7.86 -4.00 3.05
N LEU A 185 8.67 -3.49 3.99
CA LEU A 185 9.26 -4.29 5.06
C LEU A 185 8.19 -4.96 5.94
N LYS A 186 7.15 -4.23 6.32
CA LYS A 186 6.03 -4.75 7.11
C LYS A 186 5.29 -5.87 6.39
N GLU A 187 5.02 -5.71 5.10
CA GLU A 187 4.34 -6.72 4.29
C GLU A 187 5.22 -7.96 4.03
N ILE A 188 6.53 -7.79 3.82
CA ILE A 188 7.49 -8.90 3.79
C ILE A 188 7.46 -9.66 5.12
N GLY A 189 7.50 -8.92 6.24
CA GLY A 189 7.43 -9.45 7.60
C GLY A 189 6.18 -10.27 7.87
N ALA A 190 5.03 -9.78 7.42
CA ALA A 190 3.73 -10.42 7.60
C ALA A 190 3.55 -11.66 6.71
N ARG A 191 4.07 -11.64 5.48
CA ARG A 191 3.87 -12.73 4.49
C ARG A 191 4.90 -13.83 4.57
N PHE A 192 6.12 -13.53 5.01
CA PHE A 192 7.23 -14.46 5.06
C PHE A 192 7.84 -14.51 6.46
N PRO A 193 7.07 -14.81 7.53
CA PRO A 193 7.56 -14.73 8.91
C PRO A 193 8.89 -15.50 9.07
N GLN A 194 9.89 -14.87 9.70
CA GLN A 194 11.25 -15.42 9.77
C GLN A 194 11.24 -16.84 10.34
N PHE A 195 10.59 -17.08 11.49
CA PHE A 195 10.19 -18.41 11.98
C PHE A 195 9.14 -18.25 13.10
N ILE A 196 7.95 -18.86 12.99
CA ILE A 196 7.07 -19.16 14.14
C ILE A 196 6.67 -20.64 14.04
N GLY A 197 7.19 -21.46 14.97
CA GLY A 197 6.99 -22.92 15.01
C GLY A 197 8.25 -23.71 14.63
N ALA A 198 8.30 -24.99 15.02
CA ALA A 198 9.41 -25.87 14.66
C ALA A 198 9.40 -26.15 13.15
N PRO A 199 10.57 -26.14 12.47
CA PRO A 199 10.65 -26.51 11.07
C PRO A 199 10.05 -27.91 10.88
N ARG A 200 9.25 -28.08 9.81
CA ARG A 200 8.74 -29.40 9.42
C ARG A 200 9.97 -30.29 9.18
N PRO A 201 10.08 -31.48 9.81
CA PRO A 201 11.26 -32.32 9.63
C PRO A 201 11.34 -32.73 8.16
N ASP A 202 12.50 -32.47 7.55
CA ASP A 202 13.02 -33.08 6.33
C ASP A 202 12.01 -33.47 5.25
N ASP A 203 11.65 -32.50 4.39
CA ASP A 203 11.12 -32.81 3.05
C ASP A 203 11.39 -31.71 2.01
N ALA A 204 12.30 -30.77 2.30
CA ALA A 204 12.69 -29.67 1.39
C ALA A 204 13.59 -30.11 0.21
N GLY A 205 13.55 -31.39 -0.15
CA GLY A 205 14.39 -31.95 -1.21
C GLY A 205 13.90 -33.28 -1.79
N GLN A 206 12.78 -33.84 -1.32
CA GLN A 206 12.17 -35.02 -1.94
C GLN A 206 11.19 -34.56 -3.03
N ASP A 207 11.75 -34.39 -4.22
CA ASP A 207 11.07 -34.49 -5.52
C ASP A 207 9.68 -33.81 -5.57
N ASP A 208 9.63 -32.48 -5.42
CA ASP A 208 8.42 -31.66 -5.66
C ASP A 208 7.74 -32.03 -6.99
N ALA A 209 8.53 -32.47 -7.98
CA ALA A 209 8.09 -32.96 -9.28
C ALA A 209 7.25 -34.27 -9.22
N SER A 210 7.40 -35.08 -8.17
CA SER A 210 6.63 -36.32 -7.97
C SER A 210 5.19 -36.06 -7.50
N ARG A 211 4.96 -34.95 -6.77
CA ARG A 211 3.66 -34.55 -6.22
C ARG A 211 2.78 -33.81 -7.23
N VAL A 212 3.38 -33.23 -8.28
CA VAL A 212 2.66 -32.56 -9.36
C VAL A 212 2.01 -33.60 -10.29
N PRO A 213 0.67 -33.56 -10.50
CA PRO A 213 0.00 -34.43 -11.45
C PRO A 213 0.67 -34.39 -12.83
N ALA A 214 0.74 -35.53 -13.52
CA ALA A 214 1.37 -35.63 -14.84
C ALA A 214 0.84 -34.58 -15.83
N THR A 215 -0.44 -34.23 -15.72
CA THR A 215 -1.11 -33.21 -16.54
C THR A 215 -0.49 -31.83 -16.41
N PHE A 216 0.16 -31.50 -15.29
CA PHE A 216 0.74 -30.19 -15.01
C PHE A 216 2.27 -30.11 -15.16
N LYS A 217 2.94 -31.23 -15.47
CA LYS A 217 4.38 -31.24 -15.71
C LYS A 217 4.75 -30.53 -17.02
N LEU A 218 5.96 -29.98 -17.07
CA LEU A 218 6.46 -29.24 -18.25
C LEU A 218 6.58 -30.12 -19.50
N ASP A 219 6.82 -31.42 -19.30
CA ASP A 219 6.96 -32.46 -20.32
C ASP A 219 5.66 -33.27 -20.55
N ALA A 220 4.53 -32.78 -20.05
CA ALA A 220 3.23 -33.43 -20.22
C ALA A 220 2.88 -33.59 -21.71
N SER A 221 2.37 -34.77 -22.09
CA SER A 221 1.89 -34.99 -23.46
C SER A 221 0.63 -34.16 -23.74
N GLU A 222 0.30 -33.94 -25.01
CA GLU A 222 -0.92 -33.23 -25.41
C GLU A 222 -2.19 -33.90 -24.84
N ALA A 223 -2.20 -35.24 -24.76
CA ALA A 223 -3.28 -36.00 -24.15
C ALA A 223 -3.37 -35.79 -22.63
N ASP A 224 -2.25 -35.59 -21.94
CA ASP A 224 -2.22 -35.23 -20.52
C ASP A 224 -2.66 -33.78 -20.28
N GLY A 225 -2.31 -32.89 -21.21
CA GLY A 225 -2.74 -31.49 -21.17
C GLY A 225 -4.24 -31.31 -21.38
N ALA A 226 -4.86 -32.15 -22.20
CA ALA A 226 -6.31 -32.14 -22.43
C ALA A 226 -7.14 -32.56 -21.20
N ARG A 227 -6.52 -33.17 -20.19
CA ARG A 227 -7.16 -33.57 -18.93
C ARG A 227 -7.17 -32.44 -17.90
N ARG A 228 -7.55 -31.24 -18.34
CA ARG A 228 -7.66 -30.04 -17.49
C ARG A 228 -8.93 -29.27 -17.84
N ALA A 229 -9.68 -28.86 -16.82
CA ALA A 229 -10.78 -27.91 -17.00
C ALA A 229 -10.25 -26.48 -16.82
N SER A 230 -10.72 -25.55 -17.65
CA SER A 230 -10.34 -24.14 -17.56
C SER A 230 -11.41 -23.34 -16.82
N VAL A 231 -10.99 -22.52 -15.86
CA VAL A 231 -11.82 -21.49 -15.24
C VAL A 231 -11.36 -20.15 -15.77
N ASP A 232 -12.18 -19.51 -16.60
CA ASP A 232 -11.78 -18.30 -17.32
C ASP A 232 -12.20 -17.01 -16.62
N ALA A 233 -11.45 -15.95 -16.89
CA ALA A 233 -11.71 -14.61 -16.39
C ALA A 233 -13.00 -14.05 -16.96
N LYS A 234 -13.92 -13.65 -16.08
CA LYS A 234 -15.18 -13.00 -16.46
C LYS A 234 -15.04 -11.49 -16.71
N ARG A 235 -13.87 -10.89 -16.43
CA ARG A 235 -13.61 -9.44 -16.53
C ARG A 235 -12.18 -9.17 -16.96
N THR A 236 -11.97 -8.02 -17.60
CA THR A 236 -10.65 -7.48 -17.93
C THR A 236 -10.19 -6.49 -16.85
N GLY A 237 -8.94 -6.58 -16.41
CA GLY A 237 -8.35 -5.66 -15.43
C GLY A 237 -7.19 -6.29 -14.64
N TYR A 238 -6.74 -5.59 -13.60
CA TYR A 238 -5.72 -6.09 -12.68
C TYR A 238 -6.33 -7.05 -11.66
N LEU A 239 -5.72 -8.22 -11.49
CA LEU A 239 -6.06 -9.13 -10.40
C LEU A 239 -5.60 -8.50 -9.07
N GLN A 240 -6.53 -8.16 -8.19
CA GLN A 240 -6.25 -7.47 -6.92
C GLN A 240 -6.22 -8.42 -5.72
N ILE A 241 -7.13 -9.41 -5.72
CA ILE A 241 -7.29 -10.35 -4.61
C ILE A 241 -7.47 -11.77 -5.13
N ILE A 242 -6.77 -12.70 -4.49
CA ILE A 242 -7.00 -14.14 -4.52
C ILE A 242 -7.36 -14.57 -3.09
N ASP A 243 -8.55 -15.13 -2.89
CA ASP A 243 -8.94 -15.73 -1.60
C ASP A 243 -8.35 -17.13 -1.48
N GLU A 244 -7.12 -17.20 -0.99
CA GLU A 244 -6.36 -18.45 -0.85
C GLU A 244 -7.12 -19.47 0.01
N GLN A 245 -7.83 -19.02 1.06
CA GLN A 245 -8.62 -19.91 1.93
C GLN A 245 -9.79 -20.53 1.16
N ALA A 246 -10.53 -19.72 0.39
CA ALA A 246 -11.63 -20.22 -0.42
C ALA A 246 -11.15 -21.19 -1.51
N ILE A 247 -10.03 -20.87 -2.18
CA ILE A 247 -9.45 -21.75 -3.22
C ILE A 247 -9.00 -23.08 -2.61
N MET A 248 -8.33 -23.06 -1.46
CA MET A 248 -7.91 -24.28 -0.77
C MET A 248 -9.10 -25.13 -0.33
N ALA A 249 -10.16 -24.50 0.21
CA ALA A 249 -11.37 -25.20 0.61
C ALA A 249 -12.07 -25.85 -0.59
N ILE A 250 -12.28 -25.11 -1.68
CA ILE A 250 -12.89 -25.65 -2.90
C ILE A 250 -12.06 -26.80 -3.47
N ALA A 251 -10.74 -26.65 -3.53
CA ALA A 251 -9.83 -27.70 -4.00
C ALA A 251 -9.89 -28.96 -3.12
N ARG A 252 -10.04 -28.82 -1.80
CA ARG A 252 -10.20 -29.94 -0.87
C ARG A 252 -11.56 -30.62 -1.02
N ASP A 253 -12.63 -29.85 -0.97
CA ASP A 253 -14.02 -30.34 -0.97
C ASP A 253 -14.38 -31.07 -2.26
N GLN A 254 -13.84 -30.59 -3.39
CA GLN A 254 -14.03 -31.20 -4.71
C GLN A 254 -12.91 -32.14 -5.12
N ASP A 255 -11.94 -32.39 -4.23
CA ASP A 255 -10.76 -33.22 -4.47
C ASP A 255 -10.06 -32.91 -5.80
N LEU A 256 -9.72 -31.62 -5.97
CA LEU A 256 -9.08 -31.01 -7.14
C LEU A 256 -7.64 -30.57 -6.83
N VAL A 257 -6.83 -30.48 -7.90
CA VAL A 257 -5.58 -29.73 -7.97
C VAL A 257 -5.78 -28.55 -8.90
N LEU A 258 -5.62 -27.34 -8.38
CA LEU A 258 -5.82 -26.07 -9.08
C LEU A 258 -4.48 -25.40 -9.40
N ARG A 259 -4.18 -25.14 -10.67
CA ARG A 259 -3.02 -24.36 -11.09
C ARG A 259 -3.41 -22.93 -11.44
N LEU A 260 -2.90 -21.98 -10.67
CA LEU A 260 -3.16 -20.55 -10.87
C LEU A 260 -2.28 -20.00 -12.00
N GLN A 261 -2.91 -19.41 -13.02
CA GLN A 261 -2.21 -18.83 -14.18
C GLN A 261 -1.85 -17.35 -14.02
N TYR A 262 -2.32 -16.73 -12.94
CA TYR A 262 -2.03 -15.34 -12.61
C TYR A 262 -1.76 -15.17 -11.11
N GLN A 263 -1.07 -14.09 -10.76
CA GLN A 263 -0.84 -13.66 -9.38
C GLN A 263 -1.38 -12.24 -9.15
N PRO A 264 -1.66 -11.84 -7.90
CA PRO A 264 -2.15 -10.50 -7.60
C PRO A 264 -1.18 -9.45 -8.13
N GLY A 265 -1.69 -8.51 -8.92
CA GLY A 265 -0.94 -7.49 -9.63
C GLY A 265 -0.89 -7.67 -11.16
N ASP A 266 -1.19 -8.87 -11.67
CA ASP A 266 -1.15 -9.14 -13.10
C ASP A 266 -2.41 -8.61 -13.80
N PHE A 267 -2.27 -8.24 -15.08
CA PHE A 267 -3.39 -7.81 -15.91
C PHE A 267 -3.99 -9.00 -16.66
N VAL A 268 -5.30 -9.20 -16.51
CA VAL A 268 -6.04 -10.32 -17.10
C VAL A 268 -7.04 -9.80 -18.11
N HIS A 269 -7.22 -10.55 -19.20
CA HIS A 269 -8.25 -10.30 -20.22
C HIS A 269 -9.43 -11.24 -20.02
N VAL A 270 -10.64 -10.75 -20.31
CA VAL A 270 -11.84 -11.60 -20.37
C VAL A 270 -11.63 -12.82 -21.29
N GLY A 271 -12.10 -13.99 -20.85
CA GLY A 271 -11.96 -15.25 -21.58
C GLY A 271 -10.58 -15.91 -21.50
N ARG A 272 -9.62 -15.35 -20.75
CA ARG A 272 -8.35 -16.03 -20.45
C ARG A 272 -8.47 -16.88 -19.21
N THR A 273 -7.85 -18.05 -19.23
CA THR A 273 -7.84 -19.02 -18.14
C THR A 273 -7.15 -18.48 -16.91
N LEU A 274 -7.90 -18.29 -15.82
CA LEU A 274 -7.39 -17.91 -14.51
C LEU A 274 -6.79 -19.11 -13.79
N VAL A 275 -7.49 -20.25 -13.87
CA VAL A 275 -7.15 -21.48 -13.18
C VAL A 275 -7.35 -22.66 -14.11
N GLU A 276 -6.40 -23.59 -14.08
CA GLU A 276 -6.59 -24.92 -14.64
C GLU A 276 -6.85 -25.91 -13.50
N ALA A 277 -7.91 -26.70 -13.61
CA ALA A 277 -8.32 -27.67 -12.62
C ALA A 277 -8.12 -29.11 -13.13
N SER A 278 -7.66 -29.99 -12.26
CA SER A 278 -7.52 -31.42 -12.52
C SER A 278 -7.96 -32.24 -11.29
N PRO A 279 -8.68 -33.35 -11.44
CA PRO A 279 -9.21 -33.89 -12.70
C PRO A 279 -10.39 -33.06 -13.25
N PRO A 280 -10.56 -32.96 -14.58
CA PRO A 280 -11.56 -32.07 -15.18
C PRO A 280 -13.01 -32.46 -14.86
N GLU A 281 -13.27 -33.75 -14.62
CA GLU A 281 -14.61 -34.28 -14.32
C GLU A 281 -15.15 -33.77 -12.97
N ARG A 282 -14.28 -33.25 -12.11
CA ARG A 282 -14.63 -32.69 -10.79
C ARG A 282 -14.73 -31.16 -10.79
N CYS A 283 -14.56 -30.53 -11.95
CA CYS A 283 -14.70 -29.08 -12.11
C CYS A 283 -15.90 -28.78 -13.00
N ASP A 284 -17.10 -28.99 -12.47
CA ASP A 284 -18.36 -28.62 -13.12
C ASP A 284 -18.57 -27.09 -13.15
N GLU A 285 -19.67 -26.64 -13.75
CA GLU A 285 -19.97 -25.21 -13.93
C GLU A 285 -20.17 -24.47 -12.59
N GLU A 286 -20.71 -25.16 -11.57
CA GLU A 286 -20.88 -24.63 -10.22
C GLU A 286 -19.53 -24.43 -9.55
N THR A 287 -18.66 -25.45 -9.57
CA THR A 287 -17.30 -25.39 -9.04
C THR A 287 -16.48 -24.33 -9.75
N ALA A 288 -16.53 -24.26 -11.09
CA ALA A 288 -15.86 -23.22 -11.86
C ALA A 288 -16.34 -21.81 -11.47
N THR A 289 -17.62 -21.65 -11.17
CA THR A 289 -18.17 -20.37 -10.71
C THR A 289 -17.70 -20.00 -9.30
N LEU A 290 -17.60 -20.98 -8.39
CA LEU A 290 -17.04 -20.78 -7.04
C LEU A 290 -15.56 -20.40 -7.11
N VAL A 291 -14.77 -21.13 -7.91
CA VAL A 291 -13.35 -20.83 -8.15
C VAL A 291 -13.19 -19.42 -8.71
N ALA A 292 -13.93 -19.06 -9.78
CA ALA A 292 -13.89 -17.71 -10.34
C ALA A 292 -14.29 -16.63 -9.32
N GLY A 293 -15.21 -16.93 -8.41
CA GLY A 293 -15.64 -16.03 -7.33
C GLY A 293 -14.58 -15.76 -6.25
N ALA A 294 -13.52 -16.56 -6.20
CA ALA A 294 -12.36 -16.36 -5.32
C ALA A 294 -11.36 -15.32 -5.85
N PHE A 295 -11.57 -14.80 -7.08
CA PHE A 295 -10.72 -13.78 -7.69
C PHE A 295 -11.44 -12.42 -7.71
N ALA A 296 -10.73 -11.35 -7.34
CA ALA A 296 -11.22 -9.98 -7.51
C ALA A 296 -10.39 -9.24 -8.56
N VAL A 297 -11.02 -8.86 -9.67
CA VAL A 297 -10.40 -8.07 -10.75
C VAL A 297 -10.87 -6.62 -10.66
N GLY A 298 -9.94 -5.66 -10.70
CA GLY A 298 -10.19 -4.23 -10.63
C GLY A 298 -9.52 -3.44 -11.77
N SER A 299 -9.85 -2.16 -11.92
CA SER A 299 -9.32 -1.31 -13.01
C SER A 299 -7.90 -0.80 -12.75
N ARG A 300 -7.40 -0.91 -11.52
CA ARG A 300 -6.09 -0.41 -11.09
C ARG A 300 -5.35 -1.48 -10.30
N ARG A 301 -4.03 -1.49 -10.40
CA ARG A 301 -3.16 -2.31 -9.56
C ARG A 301 -3.09 -1.74 -8.13
N THR A 302 -2.94 -2.60 -7.13
CA THR A 302 -2.97 -2.23 -5.70
C THR A 302 -1.94 -3.00 -4.91
N ALA A 303 -1.40 -2.42 -3.84
CA ALA A 303 -0.47 -3.09 -2.94
C ALA A 303 -1.09 -4.22 -2.09
N LEU A 304 -2.43 -4.33 -2.03
CA LEU A 304 -3.17 -5.17 -1.07
C LEU A 304 -2.66 -6.61 -0.97
N GLN A 305 -2.42 -7.28 -2.09
CA GLN A 305 -1.81 -8.61 -2.17
C GLN A 305 -0.58 -8.65 -3.08
N ASP A 306 -0.01 -7.50 -3.44
CA ASP A 306 1.08 -7.43 -4.41
C ASP A 306 2.29 -6.65 -3.87
N LEU A 307 3.26 -7.36 -3.30
CA LEU A 307 4.53 -6.79 -2.86
C LEU A 307 5.31 -6.13 -4.01
N ARG A 308 5.13 -6.64 -5.23
CA ARG A 308 5.83 -6.15 -6.42
C ARG A 308 5.39 -4.72 -6.76
N PHE A 309 4.19 -4.31 -6.35
CA PHE A 309 3.70 -2.94 -6.52
C PHE A 309 4.53 -1.94 -5.70
N LEU A 310 4.84 -2.27 -4.44
CA LEU A 310 5.64 -1.39 -3.57
C LEU A 310 7.09 -1.28 -4.06
N VAL A 311 7.65 -2.39 -4.56
CA VAL A 311 8.96 -2.37 -5.24
C VAL A 311 8.92 -1.48 -6.48
N ASP A 312 7.88 -1.58 -7.30
CA ASP A 312 7.72 -0.74 -8.49
C ASP A 312 7.57 0.74 -8.15
N GLU A 313 6.93 1.09 -7.03
CA GLU A 313 6.85 2.48 -6.57
C GLU A 313 8.24 3.04 -6.23
N LEU A 314 9.06 2.31 -5.47
CA LEU A 314 10.45 2.73 -5.18
C LEU A 314 11.31 2.81 -6.45
N VAL A 315 11.15 1.85 -7.37
CA VAL A 315 11.85 1.86 -8.67
C VAL A 315 11.43 3.05 -9.52
N GLU A 316 10.14 3.40 -9.56
CA GLU A 316 9.64 4.55 -10.31
C GLU A 316 10.21 5.86 -9.80
N ILE A 317 10.26 6.04 -8.48
CA ILE A 317 10.84 7.23 -7.84
C ILE A 317 12.34 7.33 -8.17
N ALA A 318 13.09 6.25 -7.98
CA ALA A 318 14.53 6.22 -8.23
C ALA A 318 14.89 6.42 -9.70
N ALA A 319 14.19 5.74 -10.62
CA ALA A 319 14.40 5.89 -12.06
C ALA A 319 14.10 7.31 -12.53
N ARG A 320 13.06 7.94 -11.97
CA ARG A 320 12.72 9.34 -12.27
C ARG A 320 13.74 10.32 -11.72
N ALA A 321 14.21 10.11 -10.49
CA ALA A 321 15.25 10.92 -9.87
C ALA A 321 16.55 10.89 -10.68
N LEU A 322 16.93 9.72 -11.21
CA LEU A 322 18.10 9.54 -12.09
C LEU A 322 17.87 9.91 -13.55
N SER A 323 16.65 10.30 -13.92
CA SER A 323 16.38 10.71 -15.31
C SER A 323 17.11 12.01 -15.65
N PRO A 324 17.52 12.24 -16.91
CA PRO A 324 18.26 13.43 -17.32
C PRO A 324 17.58 14.76 -16.98
N GLY A 325 16.25 14.77 -16.84
CA GLY A 325 15.47 15.96 -16.51
C GLY A 325 15.46 16.35 -15.02
N VAL A 326 15.78 15.41 -14.12
CA VAL A 326 15.81 15.64 -12.66
C VAL A 326 17.23 15.59 -12.14
N ASN A 327 17.97 14.52 -12.44
CA ASN A 327 19.36 14.30 -12.06
C ASN A 327 19.65 14.48 -10.56
N ASP A 328 18.82 13.85 -9.72
CA ASP A 328 18.95 13.82 -8.26
C ASP A 328 19.36 12.41 -7.77
N PRO A 329 20.67 12.11 -7.71
CA PRO A 329 21.14 10.81 -7.29
C PRO A 329 20.87 10.50 -5.81
N PHE A 330 20.70 11.50 -4.94
CA PHE A 330 20.51 11.27 -3.50
C PHE A 330 19.11 10.73 -3.20
N THR A 331 18.09 11.19 -3.91
CA THR A 331 16.75 10.58 -3.86
C THR A 331 16.79 9.11 -4.28
N ALA A 332 17.54 8.77 -5.33
CA ALA A 332 17.71 7.39 -5.77
C ALA A 332 18.51 6.54 -4.76
N VAL A 333 19.50 7.13 -4.10
CA VAL A 333 20.23 6.50 -2.98
C VAL A 333 19.26 6.10 -1.88
N THR A 334 18.37 7.00 -1.44
CA THR A 334 17.35 6.69 -0.42
C THR A 334 16.46 5.52 -0.86
N CYS A 335 16.02 5.50 -2.13
CA CYS A 335 15.22 4.38 -2.63
C CYS A 335 16.01 3.05 -2.63
N LEU A 336 17.30 3.08 -2.98
CA LEU A 336 18.19 1.92 -2.92
C LEU A 336 18.44 1.46 -1.48
N ASP A 337 18.47 2.37 -0.50
CA ASP A 337 18.53 2.03 0.93
C ASP A 337 17.32 1.17 1.33
N TRP A 338 16.10 1.61 1.02
CA TRP A 338 14.88 0.88 1.37
C TRP A 338 14.72 -0.42 0.59
N LEU A 339 15.05 -0.44 -0.71
CA LEU A 339 15.07 -1.68 -1.50
C LEU A 339 16.11 -2.67 -0.96
N GLY A 340 17.31 -2.19 -0.62
CA GLY A 340 18.37 -2.99 -0.02
C GLY A 340 17.95 -3.58 1.33
N ALA A 341 17.34 -2.78 2.20
CA ALA A 341 16.81 -3.24 3.49
C ALA A 341 15.73 -4.32 3.31
N ALA A 342 14.75 -4.09 2.43
CA ALA A 342 13.68 -5.03 2.15
C ALA A 342 14.20 -6.36 1.58
N LEU A 343 15.17 -6.31 0.67
CA LEU A 343 15.75 -7.50 0.05
C LEU A 343 16.73 -8.22 0.98
N SER A 344 17.40 -7.51 1.89
CA SER A 344 18.23 -8.11 2.94
C SER A 344 17.35 -8.90 3.93
N ASP A 345 16.20 -8.34 4.33
CA ASP A 345 15.23 -9.06 5.15
C ASP A 345 14.64 -10.27 4.42
N LEU A 346 14.31 -10.14 3.13
CA LEU A 346 13.85 -11.25 2.30
C LEU A 346 14.92 -12.34 2.12
N ALA A 347 16.20 -11.95 2.03
CA ALA A 347 17.34 -12.85 1.84
C ALA A 347 17.52 -13.83 3.01
N GLY A 348 17.14 -13.44 4.23
CA GLY A 348 17.17 -14.31 5.42
C GLY A 348 15.90 -15.14 5.63
N ARG A 349 14.89 -15.04 4.76
CA ARG A 349 13.60 -15.71 4.92
C ARG A 349 13.44 -16.91 3.99
N GLU A 350 12.74 -17.92 4.49
CA GLU A 350 12.22 -19.03 3.68
C GLU A 350 11.03 -18.56 2.86
N LEU A 351 11.12 -18.74 1.54
CA LEU A 351 10.01 -18.42 0.63
C LEU A 351 9.11 -19.65 0.51
N PRO A 352 7.79 -19.50 0.64
CA PRO A 352 6.87 -20.63 0.64
C PRO A 352 6.93 -21.35 -0.71
N SER A 353 6.80 -22.68 -0.67
CA SER A 353 6.66 -23.45 -1.90
C SER A 353 5.45 -22.95 -2.69
N HIS A 354 5.62 -22.94 -4.01
CA HIS A 354 4.54 -22.71 -4.96
C HIS A 354 3.52 -23.85 -4.98
N LEU A 355 3.87 -25.00 -4.40
CA LEU A 355 2.98 -26.13 -4.18
C LEU A 355 2.33 -26.01 -2.80
N ARG A 356 1.00 -25.93 -2.75
CA ARG A 356 0.22 -25.79 -1.52
C ARG A 356 -0.56 -27.07 -1.25
N VAL A 357 -0.36 -27.61 -0.05
CA VAL A 357 -0.99 -28.85 0.42
C VAL A 357 -2.06 -28.56 1.46
N ASP A 358 -3.05 -29.45 1.57
CA ASP A 358 -4.03 -29.43 2.67
C ASP A 358 -3.47 -30.04 3.98
N GLU A 359 -4.33 -30.11 5.00
CA GLU A 359 -3.99 -30.68 6.32
C GLU A 359 -3.62 -32.17 6.26
N ASP A 360 -4.13 -32.88 5.25
CA ASP A 360 -3.85 -34.29 5.00
C ASP A 360 -2.58 -34.49 4.15
N GLY A 361 -1.92 -33.40 3.74
CA GLY A 361 -0.70 -33.41 2.95
C GLY A 361 -0.91 -33.58 1.44
N ALA A 362 -2.17 -33.58 0.96
CA ALA A 362 -2.48 -33.69 -0.46
C ALA A 362 -2.24 -32.35 -1.17
N LEU A 363 -1.64 -32.37 -2.36
CA LEU A 363 -1.47 -31.17 -3.20
C LEU A 363 -2.84 -30.64 -3.64
N ARG A 364 -3.10 -29.35 -3.42
CA ARG A 364 -4.36 -28.69 -3.78
C ARG A 364 -4.18 -27.52 -4.72
N VAL A 365 -3.13 -26.72 -4.55
CA VAL A 365 -2.94 -25.51 -5.36
C VAL A 365 -1.49 -25.38 -5.82
N ILE A 366 -1.30 -25.09 -7.10
CA ILE A 366 -0.02 -24.73 -7.71
C ILE A 366 -0.08 -23.23 -8.02
N THR A 367 0.65 -22.43 -7.25
CA THR A 367 0.72 -20.97 -7.41
C THR A 367 1.91 -20.56 -8.28
N HIS A 368 2.02 -19.26 -8.57
CA HIS A 368 3.26 -18.72 -9.11
C HIS A 368 4.37 -18.79 -8.07
N PRO A 369 5.60 -19.17 -8.46
CA PRO A 369 6.73 -19.19 -7.55
C PRO A 369 7.13 -17.77 -7.18
N VAL A 370 7.21 -17.51 -5.88
CA VAL A 370 7.82 -16.29 -5.33
C VAL A 370 9.30 -16.57 -5.19
N THR A 371 10.13 -15.87 -5.95
CA THR A 371 11.58 -16.10 -5.95
C THR A 371 12.35 -14.85 -5.55
N PHE A 372 13.46 -15.05 -4.85
CA PHE A 372 14.40 -13.97 -4.54
C PHE A 372 14.93 -13.29 -5.82
N ALA A 373 15.24 -14.08 -6.85
CA ALA A 373 15.65 -13.58 -8.17
C ALA A 373 14.61 -12.63 -8.78
N GLY A 374 13.31 -12.97 -8.72
CA GLY A 374 12.25 -12.14 -9.27
C GLY A 374 12.15 -10.77 -8.59
N PHE A 375 12.35 -10.71 -7.27
CA PHE A 375 12.40 -9.44 -6.55
C PHE A 375 13.68 -8.64 -6.81
N MET A 376 14.83 -9.32 -6.92
CA MET A 376 16.10 -8.70 -7.30
C MET A 376 16.05 -8.08 -8.70
N ASP A 377 15.54 -8.81 -9.70
CA ASP A 377 15.39 -8.30 -11.07
C ASP A 377 14.40 -7.13 -11.12
N ARG A 378 13.33 -7.16 -10.34
CA ARG A 378 12.32 -6.10 -10.34
C ARG A 378 12.78 -4.82 -9.64
N GLY A 379 13.57 -4.93 -8.57
CA GLY A 379 14.16 -3.78 -7.88
C GLY A 379 15.47 -3.34 -8.54
N PHE A 380 16.54 -4.09 -8.29
CA PHE A 380 17.89 -3.78 -8.76
C PHE A 380 18.04 -3.97 -10.27
N GLY A 381 17.44 -5.01 -10.88
CA GLY A 381 17.53 -5.21 -12.33
C GLY A 381 16.93 -4.05 -13.13
N ALA A 382 15.74 -3.58 -12.74
CA ALA A 382 15.08 -2.43 -13.38
C ALA A 382 15.86 -1.12 -13.21
N LEU A 383 16.50 -0.92 -12.05
CA LEU A 383 17.28 0.27 -11.75
C LEU A 383 18.70 0.26 -12.34
N ALA A 384 19.24 -0.90 -12.71
CA ALA A 384 20.63 -1.04 -13.14
C ALA A 384 21.01 -0.07 -14.27
N GLN A 385 20.15 0.10 -15.28
CA GLN A 385 20.41 1.03 -16.39
C GLN A 385 20.47 2.50 -15.98
N TYR A 386 19.68 2.90 -14.98
CA TYR A 386 19.64 4.27 -14.47
C TYR A 386 20.81 4.53 -13.53
N CYS A 387 21.10 3.59 -12.63
CA CYS A 387 22.23 3.71 -11.71
C CYS A 387 23.56 3.68 -12.46
N ALA A 388 23.67 2.90 -13.54
CA ALA A 388 24.90 2.76 -14.32
C ALA A 388 25.39 4.05 -15.01
N THR A 389 24.55 5.09 -15.11
CA THR A 389 24.94 6.39 -15.69
C THR A 389 25.30 7.43 -14.63
N ASP A 390 25.15 7.10 -13.34
CA ASP A 390 25.49 7.99 -12.23
C ASP A 390 26.42 7.28 -11.22
N MET A 391 27.56 7.90 -10.93
CA MET A 391 28.57 7.29 -10.06
C MET A 391 28.04 7.07 -8.63
N VAL A 392 27.30 8.03 -8.07
CA VAL A 392 26.83 7.99 -6.68
C VAL A 392 25.81 6.86 -6.52
N ALA A 393 24.82 6.80 -7.42
CA ALA A 393 23.83 5.75 -7.45
C ALA A 393 24.43 4.36 -7.71
N SER A 394 25.38 4.24 -8.65
CA SER A 394 26.12 3.00 -8.90
C SER A 394 26.84 2.48 -7.65
N LEU A 395 27.54 3.35 -6.92
CA LEU A 395 28.25 2.96 -5.71
C LEU A 395 27.29 2.52 -4.60
N ARG A 396 26.15 3.22 -4.43
CA ARG A 396 25.13 2.80 -3.46
C ARG A 396 24.48 1.48 -3.84
N PHE A 397 24.19 1.26 -5.13
CA PHE A 397 23.65 0.02 -5.65
C PHE A 397 24.57 -1.16 -5.29
N ILE A 398 25.87 -1.04 -5.58
CA ILE A 398 26.86 -2.08 -5.25
C ILE A 398 26.92 -2.31 -3.74
N ARG A 399 26.93 -1.23 -2.95
CA ARG A 399 26.91 -1.32 -1.48
C ARG A 399 25.68 -2.07 -0.98
N ALA A 400 24.50 -1.78 -1.53
CA ALA A 400 23.26 -2.43 -1.15
C ALA A 400 23.28 -3.93 -1.49
N LEU A 401 23.85 -4.33 -2.62
CA LEU A 401 24.08 -5.75 -2.92
C LEU A 401 24.98 -6.42 -1.86
N GLY A 402 26.02 -5.73 -1.41
CA GLY A 402 26.87 -6.17 -0.31
C GLY A 402 26.09 -6.33 1.00
N GLU A 403 25.24 -5.38 1.36
CA GLU A 403 24.38 -5.43 2.55
C GLU A 403 23.36 -6.57 2.48
N VAL A 404 22.73 -6.78 1.32
CA VAL A 404 21.82 -7.91 1.08
C VAL A 404 22.56 -9.25 1.22
N SER A 405 23.78 -9.34 0.71
CA SER A 405 24.57 -10.58 0.79
C SER A 405 24.86 -11.05 2.21
N LEU A 406 24.90 -10.13 3.19
CA LEU A 406 25.13 -10.47 4.60
C LEU A 406 23.96 -11.26 5.21
N GLY A 407 22.75 -11.09 4.67
CA GLY A 407 21.55 -11.83 5.02
C GLY A 407 21.36 -13.15 4.25
N CYS A 408 22.19 -13.41 3.22
CA CYS A 408 22.13 -14.67 2.46
C CYS A 408 22.94 -15.77 3.15
N ASP A 409 22.43 -17.00 3.18
CA ASP A 409 23.22 -18.22 3.49
C ASP A 409 23.20 -19.23 2.32
N ASP A 410 22.31 -19.01 1.35
CA ASP A 410 22.15 -19.85 0.16
C ASP A 410 23.13 -19.43 -0.97
N PRO A 411 24.03 -20.33 -1.43
CA PRO A 411 24.92 -20.07 -2.55
C PRO A 411 24.22 -19.63 -3.84
N ALA A 412 22.98 -20.07 -4.09
CA ALA A 412 22.21 -19.66 -5.25
C ALA A 412 21.80 -18.17 -5.18
N ARG A 413 21.42 -17.68 -3.98
CA ARG A 413 21.14 -16.25 -3.75
C ARG A 413 22.39 -15.39 -3.89
N LEU A 414 23.55 -15.90 -3.47
CA LEU A 414 24.83 -15.20 -3.66
C LEU A 414 25.20 -15.05 -5.15
N ARG A 415 24.96 -16.09 -5.96
CA ARG A 415 25.16 -16.01 -7.43
C ARG A 415 24.27 -14.95 -8.07
N ILE A 416 23.00 -14.86 -7.65
CA ILE A 416 22.08 -13.82 -8.13
C ILE A 416 22.64 -12.42 -7.84
N LEU A 417 23.20 -12.19 -6.65
CA LEU A 417 23.82 -10.90 -6.30
C LEU A 417 25.06 -10.61 -7.16
N ASP A 418 25.93 -11.60 -7.40
CA ASP A 418 27.07 -11.46 -8.32
C ASP A 418 26.60 -11.08 -9.73
N ASP A 419 25.59 -11.76 -10.25
CA ASP A 419 25.03 -11.50 -11.58
C ASP A 419 24.51 -10.05 -11.70
N HIS A 420 23.86 -9.52 -10.67
CA HIS A 420 23.42 -8.12 -10.65
C HIS A 420 24.60 -7.14 -10.60
N ALA A 421 25.65 -7.45 -9.84
CA ALA A 421 26.87 -6.64 -9.80
C ALA A 421 27.55 -6.62 -11.18
N VAL A 422 27.61 -7.76 -11.87
CA VAL A 422 28.16 -7.88 -13.23
C VAL A 422 27.33 -7.09 -14.23
N LYS A 423 25.99 -7.24 -14.21
CA LYS A 423 25.07 -6.48 -15.09
C LYS A 423 25.29 -4.98 -14.94
N LEU A 424 25.38 -4.47 -13.70
CA LEU A 424 25.65 -3.05 -13.45
C LEU A 424 27.01 -2.63 -14.02
N ALA A 425 28.07 -3.40 -13.76
CA ALA A 425 29.41 -3.06 -14.25
C ALA A 425 29.49 -3.01 -15.78
N VAL A 426 28.83 -3.92 -16.48
CA VAL A 426 28.75 -3.91 -17.95
C VAL A 426 28.07 -2.63 -18.45
N LEU A 427 26.96 -2.23 -17.83
CA LEU A 427 26.25 -1.00 -18.17
C LEU A 427 27.09 0.25 -17.83
N ALA A 428 27.72 0.27 -16.66
CA ALA A 428 28.54 1.39 -16.19
C ALA A 428 29.76 1.63 -17.07
N ARG A 429 30.30 0.59 -17.74
CA ARG A 429 31.38 0.77 -18.72
C ARG A 429 30.97 1.61 -19.93
N HIS A 430 29.68 1.62 -20.26
CA HIS A 430 29.14 2.40 -21.35
C HIS A 430 28.58 3.74 -20.87
N GLY A 431 28.03 3.79 -19.65
CA GLY A 431 27.35 4.96 -19.08
C GLY A 431 28.24 5.95 -18.34
N LEU A 432 29.43 5.53 -17.85
CA LEU A 432 30.36 6.39 -17.11
C LEU A 432 31.72 6.48 -17.82
N HIS A 433 32.47 7.53 -17.51
CA HIS A 433 33.78 7.80 -18.09
C HIS A 433 34.81 8.20 -17.01
N GLY A 434 36.09 7.96 -17.31
CA GLY A 434 37.21 8.37 -16.48
C GLY A 434 37.16 7.80 -15.06
N CYS A 435 37.52 8.63 -14.07
CA CYS A 435 37.61 8.21 -12.67
C CYS A 435 36.29 7.68 -12.10
N ASN A 436 35.14 8.17 -12.58
CA ASN A 436 33.82 7.71 -12.14
C ASN A 436 33.59 6.24 -12.53
N GLN A 437 33.94 5.89 -13.77
CA GLN A 437 33.85 4.53 -14.27
C GLN A 437 34.81 3.60 -13.50
N GLU A 438 36.08 3.99 -13.37
CA GLU A 438 37.10 3.21 -12.67
C GLU A 438 36.69 2.90 -11.22
N ARG A 439 36.11 3.88 -10.52
CA ARG A 439 35.65 3.72 -9.13
C ARG A 439 34.51 2.71 -9.02
N VAL A 440 33.53 2.74 -9.93
CA VAL A 440 32.41 1.79 -9.95
C VAL A 440 32.88 0.38 -10.28
N ILE A 441 33.77 0.22 -11.26
CA ILE A 441 34.31 -1.10 -11.64
C ILE A 441 35.16 -1.69 -10.50
N THR A 442 36.06 -0.89 -9.91
CA THR A 442 36.88 -1.33 -8.77
C THR A 442 36.00 -1.79 -7.62
N ARG A 443 34.96 -1.02 -7.30
CA ARG A 443 34.04 -1.36 -6.21
C ARG A 443 33.23 -2.62 -6.50
N THR A 444 32.85 -2.84 -7.76
CA THR A 444 32.20 -4.08 -8.19
C THR A 444 33.15 -5.26 -7.98
N ASP A 445 34.40 -5.17 -8.48
CA ASP A 445 35.38 -6.25 -8.38
C ASP A 445 35.76 -6.58 -6.93
N GLU A 446 35.72 -5.61 -6.01
CA GLU A 446 35.83 -5.85 -4.58
C GLU A 446 34.67 -6.70 -4.03
N LEU A 447 33.42 -6.37 -4.36
CA LEU A 447 32.26 -7.15 -3.92
C LEU A 447 32.37 -8.58 -4.42
N ARG A 448 32.63 -8.76 -5.72
CA ARG A 448 32.67 -10.08 -6.36
C ARG A 448 33.75 -10.97 -5.75
N ARG A 449 34.94 -10.41 -5.52
CA ARG A 449 36.03 -11.12 -4.83
C ARG A 449 35.63 -11.51 -3.41
N ALA A 450 34.93 -10.65 -2.68
CA ALA A 450 34.43 -10.99 -1.36
C ALA A 450 33.44 -12.16 -1.46
N LEU A 451 32.41 -12.07 -2.30
CA LEU A 451 31.35 -13.09 -2.44
C LEU A 451 31.86 -14.47 -2.89
N ALA A 452 33.01 -14.53 -3.56
CA ALA A 452 33.63 -15.78 -3.99
C ALA A 452 34.30 -16.58 -2.84
N GLU A 453 34.57 -15.93 -1.71
CA GLU A 453 35.28 -16.53 -0.58
C GLU A 453 34.32 -17.16 0.45
N PRO A 454 34.67 -18.31 1.06
CA PRO A 454 33.82 -18.94 2.09
C PRO A 454 33.56 -18.05 3.31
N ASP A 455 34.48 -17.15 3.64
CA ASP A 455 34.39 -16.22 4.78
C ASP A 455 33.92 -14.80 4.38
N TYR A 456 33.22 -14.66 3.25
CA TYR A 456 32.83 -13.38 2.68
C TYR A 456 32.14 -12.43 3.68
N LYS A 457 31.27 -12.94 4.56
CA LYS A 457 30.57 -12.12 5.57
C LYS A 457 31.55 -11.39 6.49
N ARG A 458 32.60 -12.10 6.93
CA ARG A 458 33.66 -11.51 7.74
C ARG A 458 34.41 -10.46 6.92
N ARG A 459 34.81 -10.77 5.69
CA ARG A 459 35.53 -9.81 4.82
C ARG A 459 34.74 -8.54 4.54
N LEU A 460 33.43 -8.64 4.30
CA LEU A 460 32.57 -7.48 4.10
C LEU A 460 32.40 -6.65 5.38
N ARG A 461 32.38 -7.29 6.55
CA ARG A 461 32.34 -6.59 7.86
C ARG A 461 33.66 -5.92 8.21
N ASP A 462 34.76 -6.62 7.99
CA ASP A 462 36.12 -6.19 8.33
C ASP A 462 36.65 -5.14 7.33
N SER A 463 36.13 -5.10 6.10
CA SER A 463 36.45 -4.05 5.15
C SER A 463 35.60 -2.80 5.43
N SER A 464 36.29 -1.73 5.81
CA SER A 464 35.72 -0.42 6.16
C SER A 464 35.12 0.29 4.94
N ALA A 465 33.95 -0.14 4.45
CA ALA A 465 33.14 0.59 3.46
C ALA A 465 31.77 -0.04 3.12
N TRP A 466 31.48 -1.28 3.52
CA TRP A 466 30.23 -1.96 3.12
C TRP A 466 29.08 -1.68 4.07
N LEU A 467 29.33 -1.78 5.37
CA LEU A 467 28.37 -1.42 6.42
C LEU A 467 28.49 0.06 6.77
N GLY A 468 27.40 0.68 7.23
CA GLY A 468 27.30 2.12 7.56
C GLY A 468 28.49 2.64 8.40
N GLY A 469 28.79 3.94 8.30
CA GLY A 469 29.81 4.60 9.14
C GLY A 469 31.15 4.95 8.48
N ALA A 470 31.21 5.05 7.15
CA ALA A 470 32.36 5.69 6.49
C ALA A 470 32.09 7.20 6.40
N ALA A 471 32.94 8.00 7.06
CA ALA A 471 32.95 9.46 7.01
C ALA A 471 33.42 10.00 5.66
#